data_AF-A0A821QMJ4-F1
#
_entry.id   AF-A0A821QMJ4-F1
#
_cell.length_a   1.000
_cell.length_b   1.000
_cell.length_c   1.000
_cell.angle_alpha   90.00
_cell.angle_beta   90.00
_cell.angle_gamma   90.00
#
_symmetry.space_group_name_H-M   'P 1'
#
loop_
_entity.id
_entity.type
_entity.pdbx_description
1 polymer ?
#
loop_
_entity_poly.entity_id
_entity_poly.type
_entity_poly.pdbx_seq_one_letter_code
_entity_poly.pdbx_strand_id
1 'polypeptide(L)'
;MKVYKSENIQVGSCSKMLSPLNVNFNAVEVEEAPTGTYREITPEMIHEALRRLTMWRQNVETCAIYDFIQRNYPVNQDEEALAVELWEKLEVAVLVGIATQTSIDTWTLCSALERPDFNDTHVTLFWKVYRDTMTPLHKPNKTMDTSKDTSEKQTLRVYDVDVL
;
A
#
# COMPACT_ATOMS: atom_id res chain seq x y z
N MET A 1 -15.01 -84.71 13.17
CA MET A 1 -15.82 -83.55 13.61
C MET A 1 -14.91 -82.60 14.37
N LYS A 2 -14.66 -81.39 13.88
CA LYS A 2 -13.90 -80.32 14.57
C LYS A 2 -14.66 -79.02 14.37
N VAL A 3 -15.11 -78.40 15.44
CA VAL A 3 -15.83 -77.12 15.42
C VAL A 3 -14.81 -76.01 15.62
N TYR A 4 -14.66 -75.15 14.62
CA TYR A 4 -13.87 -73.93 14.76
C TYR A 4 -14.76 -72.85 15.38
N LYS A 5 -14.33 -72.33 16.53
CA LYS A 5 -15.04 -71.29 17.27
C LYS A 5 -14.55 -69.93 16.76
N SER A 6 -15.40 -69.18 16.07
CA SER A 6 -15.08 -67.82 15.64
C SER A 6 -15.24 -66.84 16.79
N GLU A 7 -14.12 -66.27 17.24
CA GLU A 7 -14.12 -65.18 18.22
C GLU A 7 -14.35 -63.84 17.49
N ASN A 8 -15.54 -63.28 17.67
CA ASN A 8 -15.88 -61.98 17.13
C ASN A 8 -15.22 -60.88 17.98
N ILE A 9 -14.09 -60.35 17.53
CA ILE A 9 -13.38 -59.25 18.19
C ILE A 9 -14.12 -57.93 17.90
N GLN A 10 -14.94 -57.48 18.84
CA GLN A 10 -15.66 -56.22 18.74
C GLN A 10 -14.74 -55.05 19.15
N VAL A 11 -14.06 -54.44 18.17
CA VAL A 11 -13.17 -53.29 18.42
C VAL A 11 -14.00 -52.02 18.64
N GLY A 12 -14.19 -51.64 19.90
CA GLY A 12 -14.87 -50.39 20.27
C GLY A 12 -14.01 -49.16 19.96
N SER A 13 -14.49 -48.29 19.07
CA SER A 13 -13.82 -47.01 18.79
C SER A 13 -13.98 -46.04 19.96
N CYS A 14 -12.95 -45.92 20.78
CA CYS A 14 -12.88 -44.93 21.86
C CYS A 14 -12.42 -43.57 21.31
N SER A 15 -13.33 -42.84 20.67
CA SER A 15 -13.10 -41.44 20.28
C SER A 15 -12.85 -40.58 21.51
N LYS A 16 -11.57 -40.32 21.82
CA LYS A 16 -11.19 -39.30 22.80
C LYS A 16 -11.58 -37.94 22.23
N MET A 17 -12.69 -37.38 22.73
CA MET A 17 -13.07 -36.00 22.43
C MET A 17 -11.94 -35.07 22.87
N LEU A 18 -11.35 -34.35 21.92
CA LEU A 18 -10.46 -33.24 22.24
C LEU A 18 -11.30 -32.17 22.91
N SER A 19 -10.95 -31.82 24.15
CA SER A 19 -11.57 -30.71 24.86
C SER A 19 -11.48 -29.44 24.00
N PRO A 20 -12.51 -28.58 23.99
CA PRO A 20 -12.37 -27.26 23.39
C PRO A 20 -11.14 -26.58 23.98
N LEU A 21 -10.27 -26.04 23.11
CA LEU A 21 -9.26 -25.12 23.55
C LEU A 21 -9.98 -23.92 24.18
N ASN A 22 -9.89 -23.78 25.50
CA ASN A 22 -10.20 -22.53 26.17
C ASN A 22 -9.14 -21.51 25.74
N VAL A 23 -9.32 -20.96 24.53
CA VAL A 23 -8.57 -19.80 24.06
C VAL A 23 -8.97 -18.68 25.00
N ASN A 24 -8.10 -18.38 25.95
CA ASN A 24 -8.28 -17.24 26.81
C ASN A 24 -8.14 -16.00 25.91
N PHE A 25 -9.28 -15.45 25.50
CA PHE A 25 -9.30 -14.14 24.88
C PHE A 25 -8.82 -13.16 25.94
N ASN A 26 -7.52 -12.88 25.93
CA ASN A 26 -7.06 -11.54 26.20
C ASN A 26 -7.73 -10.68 25.12
N ALA A 27 -8.93 -10.19 25.43
CA ALA A 27 -9.46 -9.00 24.83
C ALA A 27 -8.47 -7.89 25.19
N VAL A 28 -7.43 -7.77 24.36
CA VAL A 28 -6.85 -6.47 24.08
C VAL A 28 -8.05 -5.66 23.61
N GLU A 29 -8.54 -4.78 24.48
CA GLU A 29 -9.48 -3.75 24.10
C GLU A 29 -8.83 -3.05 22.91
N VAL A 30 -9.37 -3.30 21.72
CA VAL A 30 -9.09 -2.47 20.56
C VAL A 30 -9.67 -1.14 20.96
N GLU A 31 -8.82 -0.20 21.37
CA GLU A 31 -9.25 1.14 21.78
C GLU A 31 -10.22 1.67 20.74
N GLU A 32 -11.47 1.89 21.14
CA GLU A 32 -12.47 2.45 20.25
C GLU A 32 -11.96 3.82 19.81
N ALA A 33 -11.58 3.90 18.53
CA ALA A 33 -11.00 5.11 17.97
C ALA A 33 -11.96 6.28 18.20
N PRO A 34 -11.45 7.46 18.59
CA PRO A 34 -12.29 8.55 19.08
C PRO A 34 -13.36 8.94 18.06
N THR A 35 -14.61 8.87 18.51
CA THR A 35 -15.80 9.24 17.74
C THR A 35 -15.67 10.68 17.22
N GLY A 36 -15.55 10.85 15.90
CA GLY A 36 -15.67 12.14 15.22
C GLY A 36 -14.50 12.53 14.30
N THR A 37 -13.38 11.81 14.30
CA THR A 37 -12.29 12.03 13.33
C THR A 37 -12.24 10.91 12.30
N TYR A 38 -12.64 11.23 11.07
CA TYR A 38 -12.36 10.37 9.91
C TYR A 38 -10.84 10.22 9.74
N ARG A 39 -10.42 9.05 9.25
CA ARG A 39 -9.01 8.79 8.95
C ARG A 39 -8.74 9.05 7.48
N GLU A 40 -7.62 9.70 7.22
CA GLU A 40 -7.00 9.73 5.90
C GLU A 40 -6.72 8.30 5.39
N ILE A 41 -6.84 8.11 4.08
CA ILE A 41 -6.43 6.89 3.39
C ILE A 41 -4.93 6.68 3.63
N THR A 42 -4.58 5.47 4.10
CA THR A 42 -3.20 5.06 4.34
C THR A 42 -2.72 4.09 3.25
N PRO A 43 -1.40 3.96 3.00
CA PRO A 43 -0.88 3.02 2.00
C PRO A 43 -1.23 1.56 2.32
N GLU A 44 -1.39 1.21 3.59
CA GLU A 44 -1.90 -0.09 4.06
C GLU A 44 -3.31 -0.38 3.52
N MET A 45 -4.21 0.61 3.58
CA MET A 45 -5.59 0.47 3.10
C MET A 45 -5.64 0.25 1.59
N ILE A 46 -4.79 0.96 0.83
CA ILE A 46 -4.65 0.78 -0.63
C ILE A 46 -4.10 -0.62 -0.95
N HIS A 47 -3.03 -1.03 -0.26
CA HIS A 47 -2.43 -2.35 -0.42
C HIS A 47 -3.43 -3.47 -0.10
N GLU A 48 -4.19 -3.36 0.99
CA GLU A 48 -5.19 -4.36 1.39
C GLU A 48 -6.41 -4.39 0.45
N ALA A 49 -6.87 -3.23 -0.03
CA ALA A 49 -7.91 -3.12 -1.05
C ALA A 49 -7.51 -3.82 -2.33
N LEU A 50 -6.34 -3.46 -2.89
CA LEU A 50 -5.80 -4.10 -4.09
C LEU A 50 -5.64 -5.61 -3.86
N ARG A 51 -5.02 -6.04 -2.75
CA ARG A 51 -4.81 -7.46 -2.44
C ARG A 51 -6.11 -8.28 -2.32
N ARG A 52 -7.20 -7.72 -1.80
CA ARG A 52 -8.51 -8.42 -1.73
C ARG A 52 -9.26 -8.39 -3.06
N LEU A 53 -9.18 -7.30 -3.81
CA LEU A 53 -9.87 -7.16 -5.10
C LEU A 53 -9.15 -7.96 -6.21
N THR A 54 -7.82 -8.05 -6.18
CA THR A 54 -7.04 -8.80 -7.18
C THR A 54 -7.22 -10.31 -7.13
N MET A 55 -7.74 -10.86 -6.02
CA MET A 55 -8.13 -12.28 -5.95
C MET A 55 -9.19 -12.67 -6.99
N TRP A 56 -9.97 -11.70 -7.48
CA TRP A 56 -11.11 -11.93 -8.38
C TRP A 56 -10.94 -11.31 -9.76
N ARG A 57 -10.10 -10.28 -9.91
CA ARG A 57 -9.82 -9.59 -11.18
C ARG A 57 -8.37 -9.11 -11.20
N GLN A 58 -7.62 -9.40 -12.26
CA GLN A 58 -6.22 -8.96 -12.35
C GLN A 58 -6.09 -7.42 -12.27
N ASN A 59 -6.98 -6.71 -12.98
CA ASN A 59 -7.08 -5.24 -12.96
C ASN A 59 -8.29 -4.79 -12.13
N VAL A 60 -8.10 -3.77 -11.29
CA VAL A 60 -9.10 -3.24 -10.37
C VAL A 60 -9.41 -1.78 -10.75
N GLU A 61 -10.69 -1.45 -10.92
CA GLU A 61 -11.18 -0.10 -11.22
C GLU A 61 -11.13 0.81 -9.97
N THR A 62 -10.87 2.12 -10.12
CA THR A 62 -10.81 3.06 -8.98
C THR A 62 -12.10 3.02 -8.15
N CYS A 63 -13.26 2.97 -8.81
CA CYS A 63 -14.57 2.84 -8.15
C CYS A 63 -14.66 1.61 -7.23
N ALA A 64 -14.04 0.49 -7.59
CA ALA A 64 -14.04 -0.72 -6.76
C ALA A 64 -13.12 -0.57 -5.53
N ILE A 65 -12.01 0.17 -5.66
CA ILE A 65 -11.11 0.51 -4.55
C ILE A 65 -11.80 1.48 -3.58
N TYR A 66 -12.47 2.50 -4.13
CA TYR A 66 -13.30 3.45 -3.39
C TYR A 66 -14.39 2.75 -2.57
N ASP A 67 -15.22 1.94 -3.24
CA ASP A 67 -16.28 1.13 -2.63
C ASP A 67 -15.75 0.26 -1.49
N PHE A 68 -14.58 -0.35 -1.70
CA PHE A 68 -13.94 -1.18 -0.69
C PHE A 68 -13.49 -0.35 0.51
N ILE A 69 -12.82 0.78 0.28
CA ILE A 69 -12.29 1.62 1.35
C ILE A 69 -13.43 2.21 2.19
N GLN A 70 -14.45 2.78 1.55
CA GLN A 70 -15.61 3.40 2.21
C GLN A 70 -16.40 2.39 3.07
N ARG A 71 -16.45 1.10 2.67
CA ARG A 71 -17.16 0.05 3.41
C ARG A 71 -16.36 -0.60 4.54
N ASN A 72 -15.03 -0.53 4.52
CA ASN A 72 -14.16 -1.24 5.48
C ASN A 72 -13.46 -0.32 6.48
N TYR A 73 -13.39 0.99 6.25
CA TYR A 73 -12.63 1.93 7.08
C TYR A 73 -13.42 3.22 7.38
N PRO A 74 -13.20 3.87 8.54
CA PRO A 74 -13.84 5.14 8.91
C PRO A 74 -13.16 6.32 8.19
N VAL A 75 -13.33 6.40 6.87
CA VAL A 75 -12.80 7.48 6.02
C VAL A 75 -13.78 8.66 5.92
N ASN A 76 -13.32 9.73 5.25
CA ASN A 76 -14.15 10.91 4.97
C ASN A 76 -15.47 10.49 4.29
N GLN A 77 -16.57 11.14 4.67
CA GLN A 77 -17.92 10.85 4.15
C GLN A 77 -18.29 11.75 2.95
N ASP A 78 -17.51 12.80 2.70
CA ASP A 78 -17.61 13.60 1.49
C ASP A 78 -16.99 12.84 0.30
N GLU A 79 -17.85 12.43 -0.63
CA GLU A 79 -17.48 11.57 -1.75
C GLU A 79 -16.49 12.24 -2.72
N GLU A 80 -16.63 13.54 -2.96
CA GLU A 80 -15.74 14.28 -3.86
C GLU A 80 -14.34 14.40 -3.24
N ALA A 81 -14.27 14.78 -1.96
CA ALA A 81 -13.01 14.88 -1.23
C ALA A 81 -12.30 13.52 -1.10
N LEU A 82 -13.06 12.45 -0.80
CA LEU A 82 -12.50 11.09 -0.70
C LEU A 82 -12.02 10.56 -2.06
N ALA A 83 -12.71 10.87 -3.16
CA ALA A 83 -12.30 10.47 -4.50
C ALA A 83 -10.99 11.16 -4.94
N VAL A 84 -10.85 12.47 -4.66
CA VAL A 84 -9.60 13.21 -4.92
C VAL A 84 -8.46 12.64 -4.08
N GLU A 85 -8.67 12.48 -2.77
CA GLU A 85 -7.67 11.93 -1.85
C GLU A 85 -7.20 10.52 -2.28
N LEU A 86 -8.14 9.66 -2.69
CA LEU A 86 -7.84 8.32 -3.17
C LEU A 86 -7.00 8.35 -4.46
N TRP A 87 -7.37 9.19 -5.43
CA TRP A 87 -6.68 9.28 -6.72
C TRP A 87 -5.24 9.77 -6.55
N GLU A 88 -5.04 10.87 -5.81
CA GLU A 88 -3.73 11.40 -5.44
C GLU A 88 -2.85 10.35 -4.75
N LYS A 89 -3.42 9.58 -3.82
CA LYS A 89 -2.70 8.54 -3.08
C LYS A 89 -2.44 7.28 -3.91
N LEU A 90 -3.27 6.97 -4.92
CA LEU A 90 -3.00 5.90 -5.87
C LEU A 90 -1.82 6.24 -6.81
N GLU A 91 -1.69 7.49 -7.26
CA GLU A 91 -0.51 7.93 -8.02
C GLU A 91 0.79 7.76 -7.20
N VAL A 92 0.78 8.19 -5.94
CA VAL A 92 1.94 7.99 -5.04
C VAL A 92 2.19 6.51 -4.77
N ALA A 93 1.14 5.68 -4.64
CA ALA A 93 1.28 4.23 -4.51
C ALA A 93 1.98 3.60 -5.73
N VAL A 94 1.80 4.13 -6.94
CA VAL A 94 2.56 3.70 -8.13
C VAL A 94 4.01 4.14 -8.06
N LEU A 95 4.31 5.39 -7.67
CA LEU A 95 5.68 5.89 -7.54
C LEU A 95 6.51 5.10 -6.50
N VAL A 96 5.86 4.61 -5.44
CA VAL A 96 6.47 3.81 -4.37
C VAL A 96 6.58 2.32 -4.75
N GLY A 97 5.96 1.90 -5.85
CA GLY A 97 5.92 0.50 -6.29
C GLY A 97 4.93 -0.38 -5.52
N ILE A 98 3.95 0.21 -4.83
CA ILE A 98 2.84 -0.51 -4.17
C ILE A 98 1.83 -0.99 -5.21
N ALA A 99 1.44 -0.09 -6.12
CA ALA A 99 0.50 -0.35 -7.20
C ALA A 99 1.18 -0.24 -8.57
N THR A 100 0.48 -0.65 -9.62
CA THR A 100 0.86 -0.33 -11.01
C THR A 100 -0.40 0.10 -11.76
N GLN A 101 -0.36 1.30 -12.36
CA GLN A 101 -1.44 1.78 -13.21
C GLN A 101 -1.39 1.05 -14.55
N THR A 102 -2.50 0.40 -14.92
CA THR A 102 -2.64 -0.38 -16.16
C THR A 102 -3.47 0.34 -17.21
N SER A 103 -4.38 1.22 -16.77
CA SER A 103 -5.12 2.18 -17.59
C SER A 103 -5.43 3.42 -16.74
N ILE A 104 -6.03 4.44 -17.36
CA ILE A 104 -6.41 5.71 -16.72
C ILE A 104 -7.12 5.48 -15.37
N ASP A 105 -8.04 4.51 -15.33
CA ASP A 105 -8.87 4.19 -14.16
C ASP A 105 -8.64 2.77 -13.59
N THR A 106 -7.58 2.06 -14.03
CA THR A 106 -7.35 0.67 -13.56
C THR A 106 -5.96 0.43 -13.01
N TRP A 107 -5.93 -0.28 -11.89
CA TRP A 107 -4.78 -0.47 -11.02
C TRP A 107 -4.59 -1.96 -10.74
N THR A 108 -3.33 -2.36 -10.59
CA THR A 108 -2.95 -3.72 -10.18
C THR A 108 -2.07 -3.63 -8.94
N LEU A 109 -2.08 -4.67 -8.11
CA LEU A 109 -1.07 -4.82 -7.07
C LEU A 109 0.29 -5.06 -7.76
N CYS A 110 1.34 -4.37 -7.32
CA CYS A 110 2.67 -4.61 -7.87
C CYS A 110 3.14 -6.04 -7.52
N SER A 111 3.50 -6.83 -8.53
CA SER A 111 3.82 -8.26 -8.34
C SER A 111 5.05 -8.51 -7.47
N ALA A 112 5.93 -7.52 -7.31
CA ALA A 112 7.06 -7.56 -6.38
C ALA A 112 6.63 -7.63 -4.90
N LEU A 113 5.39 -7.22 -4.57
CA LEU A 113 4.83 -7.19 -3.21
C LEU A 113 3.83 -8.31 -2.93
N GLU A 114 3.55 -9.20 -3.89
CA GLU A 114 2.73 -10.40 -3.63
C GLU A 114 3.30 -11.28 -2.50
N ARG A 115 4.62 -11.19 -2.25
CA ARG A 115 5.39 -12.09 -1.38
C ARG A 115 6.67 -11.36 -0.89
N PRO A 116 6.86 -11.07 0.41
CA PRO A 116 5.90 -10.83 1.49
C PRO A 116 6.02 -9.42 2.11
N ASP A 117 6.82 -8.52 1.51
CA ASP A 117 7.47 -7.40 2.20
C ASP A 117 6.79 -6.03 1.97
N PHE A 118 5.50 -5.91 2.31
CA PHE A 118 4.94 -4.58 2.64
C PHE A 118 5.52 -4.12 3.99
N ASN A 119 6.80 -3.74 3.97
CA ASN A 119 7.57 -3.31 5.13
C ASN A 119 7.40 -1.81 5.41
N ASP A 120 7.70 -1.39 6.64
CA ASP A 120 7.69 0.01 7.12
C ASP A 120 8.42 0.99 6.19
N THR A 121 9.40 0.50 5.43
CA THR A 121 10.11 1.24 4.38
C THR A 121 9.17 1.78 3.31
N HIS A 122 8.19 1.00 2.83
CA HIS A 122 7.24 1.44 1.81
C HIS A 122 6.27 2.48 2.36
N VAL A 123 5.80 2.30 3.60
CA VAL A 123 4.97 3.28 4.33
C VAL A 123 5.73 4.61 4.50
N THR A 124 6.99 4.53 4.91
CA THR A 124 7.86 5.71 5.09
C THR A 124 8.17 6.40 3.77
N LEU A 125 8.43 5.64 2.69
CA LEU A 125 8.67 6.18 1.36
C LEU A 125 7.40 6.85 0.80
N PHE A 126 6.24 6.23 1.00
CA PHE A 126 4.94 6.76 0.60
C PHE A 126 4.67 8.12 1.25
N TRP A 127 4.75 8.23 2.57
CA TRP A 127 4.55 9.52 3.26
C TRP A 127 5.66 10.54 3.01
N LYS A 128 6.82 10.11 2.51
CA LYS A 128 7.84 11.03 2.00
C LYS A 128 7.44 11.59 0.65
N VAL A 129 7.20 10.72 -0.34
CA VAL A 129 6.81 11.12 -1.71
C VAL A 129 5.52 11.95 -1.69
N TYR A 130 4.49 11.54 -0.94
CA TYR A 130 3.22 12.27 -0.81
C TYR A 130 3.43 13.71 -0.29
N ARG A 131 4.31 13.92 0.69
CA ARG A 131 4.64 15.28 1.15
C ARG A 131 5.46 16.07 0.13
N ASP A 132 6.40 15.41 -0.55
CA ASP A 132 7.25 16.02 -1.57
C ASP A 132 6.45 16.40 -2.85
N THR A 133 5.34 15.72 -3.16
CA THR A 133 4.45 16.03 -4.29
C THR A 133 3.31 16.99 -3.93
N MET A 134 2.70 16.84 -2.74
CA MET A 134 1.54 17.64 -2.32
C MET A 134 1.89 18.97 -1.65
N THR A 135 3.16 19.18 -1.26
CA THR A 135 3.62 20.55 -0.99
C THR A 135 3.93 21.23 -2.33
N PRO A 136 3.20 22.28 -2.74
CA PRO A 136 3.67 23.12 -3.82
C PRO A 136 5.00 23.71 -3.37
N LEU A 137 6.07 23.40 -4.10
CA LEU A 137 7.42 23.88 -3.80
C LEU A 137 7.41 25.41 -3.73
N HIS A 138 7.27 25.94 -2.51
CA HIS A 138 7.67 27.29 -2.15
C HIS A 138 9.17 27.36 -2.36
N LYS A 139 9.59 27.55 -3.61
CA LYS A 139 10.93 27.97 -3.96
C LYS A 139 11.15 29.27 -3.15
N PRO A 140 12.05 29.31 -2.16
CA PRO A 140 12.51 30.61 -1.69
C PRO A 140 13.12 31.25 -2.92
N ASN A 141 12.57 32.39 -3.35
CA ASN A 141 13.19 33.20 -4.38
C ASN A 141 14.55 33.60 -3.85
N LYS A 142 15.59 32.87 -4.28
CA LYS A 142 16.97 33.23 -4.02
C LYS A 142 17.22 34.46 -4.87
N THR A 143 16.95 35.63 -4.30
CA THR A 143 17.29 36.93 -4.86
C THR A 143 18.75 36.88 -5.23
N MET A 144 19.00 36.84 -6.53
CA MET A 144 20.34 36.84 -7.08
C MET A 144 20.81 38.29 -7.04
N ASP A 145 21.22 38.73 -5.85
CA ASP A 145 21.64 40.11 -5.63
C ASP A 145 22.77 40.46 -6.59
N THR A 146 22.46 41.40 -7.48
CA THR A 146 23.39 41.86 -8.49
C THR A 146 24.35 42.86 -7.85
N SER A 147 25.53 42.37 -7.48
CA SER A 147 26.65 43.22 -7.05
C SER A 147 27.92 42.80 -7.77
N LYS A 148 28.49 43.75 -8.51
CA LYS A 148 29.78 43.66 -9.20
C LYS A 148 30.90 43.53 -8.16
N ASP A 149 31.94 42.72 -8.41
CA ASP A 149 33.24 43.31 -8.80
C ASP A 149 34.21 42.32 -9.51
N THR A 150 35.16 42.95 -10.19
CA THR A 150 36.29 42.61 -11.05
C THR A 150 37.17 41.33 -10.86
N SER A 151 37.71 40.89 -12.01
CA SER A 151 39.06 40.31 -12.26
C SER A 151 39.46 38.95 -11.63
N GLU A 152 40.26 38.08 -12.27
CA GLU A 152 41.03 38.15 -13.54
C GLU A 152 41.34 36.73 -14.10
N LYS A 153 41.58 36.60 -15.42
CA LYS A 153 42.44 35.62 -16.17
C LYS A 153 42.53 34.16 -15.64
N GLN A 154 42.39 33.09 -16.42
CA GLN A 154 43.01 32.72 -17.72
C GLN A 154 42.52 31.28 -18.07
N THR A 155 42.70 30.61 -19.22
CA THR A 155 43.45 30.81 -20.48
C THR A 155 42.69 30.16 -21.66
N LEU A 156 42.92 30.60 -22.90
CA LEU A 156 42.42 29.98 -24.14
C LEU A 156 42.93 28.54 -24.39
N ARG A 157 42.10 27.71 -25.05
CA ARG A 157 42.54 26.88 -26.18
C ARG A 157 41.48 26.88 -27.29
N VAL A 158 41.91 27.28 -28.49
CA VAL A 158 41.13 27.27 -29.73
C VAL A 158 41.74 26.24 -30.67
N TYR A 159 40.89 25.37 -31.21
CA TYR A 159 40.96 24.62 -32.46
C TYR A 159 39.47 24.32 -32.73
N ASP A 160 38.71 24.94 -33.64
CA ASP A 160 38.93 25.33 -35.05
C ASP A 160 39.21 24.13 -35.97
N VAL A 161 38.61 24.15 -37.19
CA VAL A 161 38.76 23.17 -38.31
C VAL A 161 38.08 21.80 -38.05
N ASP A 162 37.21 21.21 -38.88
CA ASP A 162 36.60 21.63 -40.16
C ASP A 162 35.26 20.91 -40.46
N VAL A 163 34.39 21.60 -41.20
CA VAL A 163 33.58 21.18 -42.37
C VAL A 163 33.44 19.68 -42.70
N LEU A 164 32.19 19.17 -42.68
CA LEU A 164 31.47 18.62 -43.86
C LEU A 164 29.97 18.41 -43.60
#